data_AF-A0A2E5JKF1-F1
#
_entry.id   AF-A0A2E5JKF1-F1
#
_cell.length_a   1.000
_cell.length_b   1.000
_cell.length_c   1.000
_cell.angle_alpha   90.00
_cell.angle_beta   90.00
_cell.angle_gamma   90.00
#
_symmetry.space_group_name_H-M   'P 1'
#
loop_
_entity.id
_entity.type
_entity.pdbx_description
1 polymer ?
#
loop_
_entity_poly.entity_id
_entity_poly.type
_entity_poly.pdbx_seq_one_letter_code
_entity_poly.pdbx_strand_id
1 'polypeptide(L)'
;MVSEDLQKEIERLKQENEKLKADKKKAKDIYFKVSQKGAVSAYGLGRFPVTLYQEQWIKLLDRKEQILEFIEENASELKTKE
;
A
#
# COMPACT_ATOMS: atom_id res chain seq x y z
N MET A 1 -29.06 -22.24 18.97
CA MET A 1 -29.11 -22.25 17.49
C MET A 1 -29.04 -20.83 16.90
N VAL A 2 -30.13 -20.04 16.79
CA VAL A 2 -30.06 -18.68 16.19
C VAL A 2 -29.06 -17.75 16.90
N SER A 3 -28.96 -17.83 18.23
CA SER A 3 -28.02 -17.06 19.04
C SER A 3 -26.55 -17.41 18.80
N GLU A 4 -26.25 -18.68 18.51
CA GLU A 4 -24.88 -19.16 18.28
C GLU A 4 -24.41 -18.83 16.86
N ASP A 5 -25.28 -18.93 15.86
CA ASP A 5 -25.00 -18.48 14.50
C ASP A 5 -24.77 -16.95 14.45
N LEU A 6 -25.57 -16.18 15.20
CA LEU A 6 -25.36 -14.72 15.34
C LEU A 6 -24.02 -14.40 16.01
N GLN A 7 -23.63 -15.14 17.05
CA GLN A 7 -22.32 -14.95 17.70
C GLN A 7 -21.17 -15.27 16.74
N LYS A 8 -21.27 -16.34 15.97
CA LYS A 8 -20.26 -16.74 14.98
C LYS A 8 -20.11 -15.70 13.86
N GLU A 9 -21.21 -15.12 13.39
CA GLU A 9 -21.16 -14.06 12.37
C GLU A 9 -20.60 -12.76 12.96
N ILE A 10 -20.89 -12.41 14.21
CA ILE A 10 -20.28 -11.26 14.90
C ILE A 10 -18.77 -11.45 15.03
N GLU A 11 -18.31 -12.64 15.42
CA GLU A 11 -16.89 -12.99 15.52
C GLU A 11 -16.19 -12.81 14.16
N ARG A 12 -16.80 -13.37 13.10
CA ARG A 12 -16.30 -13.24 11.73
C ARG A 12 -16.25 -11.79 11.26
N LEU A 13 -17.32 -11.03 11.46
CA LEU A 13 -17.39 -9.61 11.08
C LEU A 13 -16.40 -8.74 11.86
N LYS A 14 -16.11 -9.08 13.13
CA LYS A 14 -15.06 -8.42 13.91
C LYS A 14 -13.68 -8.71 13.33
N GLN A 15 -13.37 -9.97 13.01
CA GLN A 15 -12.11 -10.35 12.38
C GLN A 15 -11.93 -9.70 11.00
N GLU A 16 -13.01 -9.62 10.22
CA GLU A 16 -13.00 -8.95 8.91
C GLU A 16 -12.80 -7.44 9.06
N ASN A 17 -13.46 -6.81 10.03
CA ASN A 17 -13.24 -5.39 10.37
C ASN A 17 -11.80 -5.10 10.83
N GLU A 18 -11.21 -5.98 11.64
CA GLU A 18 -9.82 -5.85 12.10
C GLU A 18 -8.85 -5.91 10.90
N LYS A 19 -9.04 -6.87 10.00
CA LYS A 19 -8.26 -6.99 8.75
C LYS A 19 -8.40 -5.73 7.89
N LEU A 20 -9.63 -5.28 7.64
CA LEU A 20 -9.90 -4.08 6.85
C LEU A 20 -9.27 -2.82 7.47
N LYS A 21 -9.29 -2.69 8.80
CA LYS A 21 -8.63 -1.57 9.50
C LYS A 21 -7.11 -1.63 9.37
N ALA A 22 -6.52 -2.82 9.48
CA ALA A 22 -5.09 -3.01 9.28
C ALA A 22 -4.67 -2.64 7.85
N ASP A 23 -5.45 -3.06 6.85
CA ASP A 23 -5.20 -2.72 5.45
C ASP A 23 -5.40 -1.22 5.17
N LYS A 24 -6.37 -0.58 5.81
CA LYS A 24 -6.56 0.87 5.73
C LYS A 24 -5.43 1.66 6.40
N LYS A 25 -4.81 1.10 7.45
CA LYS A 25 -3.61 1.68 8.07
C LYS A 25 -2.41 1.55 7.14
N LYS A 26 -2.22 0.40 6.48
CA LYS A 26 -1.22 0.22 5.42
C LYS A 26 -1.46 1.17 4.24
N ALA A 27 -2.71 1.47 3.89
CA ALA A 27 -3.04 2.44 2.85
C ALA A 27 -2.61 3.90 3.19
N LYS A 28 -2.28 4.21 4.45
CA LYS A 28 -1.69 5.49 4.85
C LYS A 28 -0.16 5.52 4.73
N ASP A 29 0.46 4.36 4.64
CA ASP A 29 1.90 4.23 4.45
C ASP A 29 2.21 4.09 2.96
N ILE A 30 3.30 4.74 2.54
CA ILE A 30 3.76 4.70 1.17
C ILE A 30 4.40 3.34 0.95
N TYR A 31 3.97 2.61 -0.08
CA TYR A 31 4.54 1.33 -0.46
C TYR A 31 4.76 1.25 -1.96
N PHE A 32 5.71 0.41 -2.36
CA PHE A 32 6.15 0.28 -3.75
C PHE A 32 5.78 -1.09 -4.32
N LYS A 33 5.51 -1.15 -5.63
CA LYS A 33 5.35 -2.40 -6.36
C LYS A 33 6.00 -2.30 -7.73
N VAL A 34 6.60 -3.40 -8.19
CA VAL A 34 6.97 -3.58 -9.59
C VAL A 34 5.70 -3.94 -10.39
N SER A 35 5.47 -3.22 -11.47
CA SER A 35 4.39 -3.52 -12.42
C SER A 35 4.80 -4.59 -13.41
N GLN A 36 3.83 -5.25 -14.04
CA GLN A 36 4.09 -6.21 -15.14
C GLN A 36 4.85 -5.59 -16.33
N LYS A 37 4.89 -4.25 -16.42
CA LYS A 37 5.63 -3.52 -17.44
C LYS A 37 7.09 -3.23 -17.05
N GLY A 38 7.53 -3.66 -15.86
CA GLY A 38 8.87 -3.43 -15.33
C GLY A 38 9.08 -1.99 -14.83
N ALA A 39 8.03 -1.32 -14.37
CA ALA A 39 8.10 0.00 -13.75
C ALA A 39 7.74 -0.05 -12.26
N VAL A 40 8.36 0.81 -11.45
CA VAL A 40 8.02 0.97 -10.03
C VAL A 40 6.84 1.93 -9.87
N SER A 41 5.85 1.52 -9.09
CA SER A 41 4.68 2.31 -8.73
C SER A 41 4.66 2.59 -7.22
N ALA A 42 4.47 3.85 -6.83
CA ALA A 42 4.22 4.25 -5.45
C ALA A 42 2.72 4.34 -5.15
N TYR A 43 2.29 3.75 -4.04
CA TYR A 43 0.91 3.76 -3.57
C TYR A 43 0.80 4.46 -2.21
N GLY A 44 -0.43 4.72 -1.76
CA GLY A 44 -0.69 5.44 -0.50
C GLY A 44 -0.60 6.96 -0.60
N LEU A 45 -0.37 7.49 -1.82
CA LEU A 45 -0.25 8.93 -2.10
C LEU A 45 -1.54 9.59 -2.61
N GLY A 46 -2.62 8.82 -2.80
CA GLY A 46 -3.88 9.31 -3.35
C GLY A 46 -4.26 8.60 -4.66
N ARG A 47 -5.23 9.16 -5.38
CA ARG A 47 -5.69 8.64 -6.68
C ARG A 47 -5.02 9.43 -7.81
N PHE A 48 -4.70 8.73 -8.90
CA PHE A 48 -4.10 9.33 -10.09
C PHE A 48 -5.10 10.22 -10.86
N PRO A 49 -4.70 11.38 -11.42
CA PRO A 49 -3.40 12.04 -11.25
C PRO A 49 -3.22 12.59 -9.82
N VAL A 50 -2.04 12.41 -9.25
CA VAL A 50 -1.77 12.81 -7.85
C VAL A 50 -1.18 14.22 -7.81
N THR A 51 -1.90 15.14 -7.16
CA THR A 51 -1.35 16.44 -6.74
C THR A 51 -1.08 16.36 -5.25
N LEU A 52 0.18 16.58 -4.86
CA LEU A 52 0.62 16.49 -3.46
C LEU A 52 0.82 17.88 -2.87
N TYR A 53 0.34 18.07 -1.64
CA TYR A 53 0.70 19.21 -0.81
C TYR A 53 2.15 19.08 -0.32
N GLN A 54 2.72 20.18 0.18
CA GLN A 54 4.12 20.27 0.58
C GLN A 54 4.51 19.17 1.59
N GLU A 55 3.70 18.98 2.63
CA GLU A 55 3.94 17.97 3.66
C GLU A 55 3.89 16.53 3.12
N GLN A 56 3.11 16.30 2.05
CA GLN A 56 3.03 15.00 1.40
C GLN A 56 4.26 14.73 0.53
N TRP A 57 4.82 15.77 -0.11
CA TRP A 57 6.11 15.69 -0.79
C TRP A 57 7.24 15.37 0.20
N ILE A 58 7.29 16.07 1.33
CA ILE A 58 8.29 15.81 2.37
C ILE A 58 8.20 14.35 2.84
N LYS A 59 7.00 13.87 3.17
CA LYS A 59 6.78 12.48 3.59
C LYS A 59 7.22 11.44 2.53
N LEU A 60 7.06 11.75 1.23
CA LEU A 60 7.53 10.89 0.15
C LEU A 60 9.05 10.90 0.04
N LEU A 61 9.66 12.08 0.12
CA LEU A 61 11.12 12.26 0.02
C LEU A 61 11.86 11.65 1.22
N ASP A 62 11.25 11.61 2.40
CA ASP A 62 11.77 10.89 3.58
C ASP A 62 11.89 9.37 3.35
N ARG A 63 11.28 8.83 2.28
CA ARG A 63 11.36 7.43 1.87
C ARG A 63 12.31 7.21 0.68
N LYS A 64 13.07 8.22 0.28
CA LYS A 64 13.98 8.17 -0.88
C LYS A 64 14.91 6.96 -0.83
N GLU A 65 15.56 6.71 0.30
CA GLU A 65 16.52 5.61 0.45
C GLU A 65 15.83 4.26 0.25
N GLN A 66 14.61 4.10 0.80
CA GLN A 66 13.80 2.88 0.62
C GLN A 66 13.37 2.69 -0.84
N ILE A 67 13.13 3.77 -1.58
CA ILE A 67 12.81 3.69 -3.01
C ILE A 67 14.02 3.18 -3.79
N LEU A 68 15.21 3.70 -3.48
CA LEU A 68 16.45 3.29 -4.15
C LEU A 68 16.79 1.84 -3.85
N GLU A 69 16.73 1.42 -2.59
CA GLU A 69 16.93 0.03 -2.17
C GLU A 69 15.93 -0.92 -2.87
N PHE A 70 14.64 -0.56 -2.90
CA PHE A 70 13.63 -1.35 -3.61
C PHE A 70 13.92 -1.49 -5.11
N ILE A 71 14.44 -0.43 -5.75
CA ILE A 71 14.84 -0.48 -7.16
C ILE A 71 16.02 -1.43 -7.35
N GLU A 72 17.03 -1.37 -6.48
CA GLU A 72 18.19 -2.25 -6.55
C GLU A 72 17.81 -3.72 -6.35
N GLU A 73 17.01 -4.01 -5.32
CA GLU A 73 16.53 -5.37 -5.03
C GLU A 73 15.73 -5.98 -6.18
N ASN A 74 14.98 -5.15 -6.91
CA ASN A 74 14.11 -5.59 -8.00
C ASN A 74 14.69 -5.29 -9.39
N ALA A 75 15.97 -4.94 -9.49
CA ALA A 75 16.58 -4.47 -10.74
C ALA A 75 16.42 -5.45 -11.92
N SER A 76 16.36 -6.76 -11.64
CA SER A 76 16.15 -7.81 -12.64
C SER A 76 14.77 -7.82 -13.29
N GLU A 77 13.76 -7.29 -12.60
CA GLU A 77 12.37 -7.20 -13.08
C GLU A 77 12.05 -5.84 -13.73
N LEU A 78 12.94 -4.86 -13.57
CA LEU A 78 12.76 -3.50 -14.05
C LEU A 78 13.25 -3.31 -15.48
N LYS A 79 12.49 -2.53 -16.25
CA LYS A 79 12.84 -2.13 -17.61
C LYS A 79 13.27 -0.68 -17.62
N THR A 80 14.41 -0.41 -18.24
CA THR A 80 14.80 0.95 -18.61
C THR A 80 14.07 1.37 -19.88
N LYS A 81 13.64 2.63 -19.94
CA LYS A 81 13.15 3.25 -21.16
C LYS A 81 14.09 4.40 -21.51
N GLU A 82 14.53 4.44 -22.76
CA GLU A 82 15.16 5.62 -23.38
C GLU A 82 14.08 6.55 -23.95
#